data_AF-A2F9S9-F1
#
_entry.id   AF-A2F9S9-F1
#
_cell.length_a   1.000
_cell.length_b   1.000
_cell.length_c   1.000
_cell.angle_alpha   90.00
_cell.angle_beta   90.00
_cell.angle_gamma   90.00
#
_symmetry.space_group_name_H-M   'P 1'
#
loop_
_entity.id
_entity.type
_entity.pdbx_description
1 polymer ?
#
loop_
_entity_poly.entity_id
_entity_poly.type
_entity_poly.pdbx_seq_one_letter_code
_entity_poly.pdbx_strand_id
1 'polypeptide(L)'
;MRAYYNSRRSLVLGSKMRSCQPYFQPASENELVDIQSALDDDATFDNLLKYALYLSRSNDERDVAKAISYIDAAQWMPESQGYEDILSECAIFCYYRLRQDDTAKSAIQAAYKKGVRSRIIAEIKQYYEEETLNDAALYVGAGGIIAGAALLLFSLFRRKKH
;
A
#
# COMPACT_ATOMS: atom_id res chain seq x y z
N MET A 1 -15.76 -25.51 16.20
CA MET A 1 -14.55 -24.65 16.25
C MET A 1 -14.06 -24.52 14.81
N ARG A 2 -13.91 -23.39 14.14
CA ARG A 2 -13.97 -21.95 14.43
C ARG A 2 -14.51 -21.29 13.15
N ALA A 3 -15.54 -20.45 13.26
CA ALA A 3 -15.98 -19.57 12.20
C ALA A 3 -15.03 -18.36 12.16
N TYR A 4 -14.33 -18.11 11.05
CA TYR A 4 -13.65 -16.82 10.84
C TYR A 4 -13.82 -16.34 9.39
N TYR A 5 -14.66 -15.31 9.29
CA TYR A 5 -14.60 -14.14 8.39
C TYR A 5 -14.81 -14.34 6.88
N ASN A 6 -16.10 -14.38 6.55
CA ASN A 6 -16.66 -13.50 5.53
C ASN A 6 -16.22 -12.04 5.80
N SER A 7 -15.17 -11.60 5.12
CA SER A 7 -14.92 -10.18 4.87
C SER A 7 -14.54 -10.02 3.39
N ARG A 8 -15.46 -10.41 2.50
CA ARG A 8 -15.52 -9.82 1.16
C ARG A 8 -15.99 -8.38 1.32
N ARG A 9 -15.10 -7.52 1.84
CA ARG A 9 -15.26 -6.07 1.67
C ARG A 9 -15.25 -5.84 0.18
N SER A 10 -16.38 -5.36 -0.34
CA SER A 10 -16.54 -4.96 -1.73
C SER A 10 -15.33 -4.14 -2.14
N LEU A 11 -14.64 -4.56 -3.20
CA LEU A 11 -13.79 -3.66 -3.97
C LEU A 11 -14.68 -2.49 -4.36
N VAL A 12 -14.51 -1.36 -3.67
CA VAL A 12 -15.22 -0.13 -3.98
C VAL A 12 -14.65 0.37 -5.29
N LEU A 13 -15.25 -0.07 -6.40
CA LEU A 13 -14.98 0.34 -7.79
C LEU A 13 -15.40 1.80 -8.05
N GLY A 14 -14.99 2.72 -7.17
CA GLY A 14 -15.45 4.11 -7.13
C GLY A 14 -14.35 5.16 -7.11
N SER A 15 -13.09 4.78 -6.87
CA SER A 15 -11.96 5.71 -6.86
C SER A 15 -10.96 5.33 -7.95
N LYS A 16 -10.65 6.27 -8.84
CA LYS A 16 -9.67 6.08 -9.91
C LYS A 16 -8.34 5.59 -9.32
N MET A 17 -7.91 4.40 -9.74
CA MET A 17 -6.66 3.75 -9.38
C MET A 17 -5.45 4.70 -9.56
N ARG A 18 -4.50 4.68 -8.62
CA ARG A 18 -3.24 5.45 -8.73
C ARG A 18 -2.32 4.84 -9.80
N SER A 19 -1.52 5.70 -10.43
CA SER A 19 -0.52 5.29 -11.42
C SER A 19 0.52 4.35 -10.79
N CYS A 20 1.10 3.46 -11.60
CA CYS A 20 2.26 2.68 -11.17
C CYS A 20 3.55 3.51 -11.14
N GLN A 21 3.57 4.66 -11.83
CA GLN A 21 4.67 5.61 -11.81
C GLN A 21 4.62 6.48 -10.54
N PRO A 22 5.78 6.94 -10.01
CA PRO A 22 7.13 6.79 -10.58
C PRO A 22 7.82 5.46 -10.21
N TYR A 23 7.18 4.60 -9.44
CA TYR A 23 7.80 3.41 -8.85
C TYR A 23 8.20 2.36 -9.89
N PHE A 24 7.37 2.16 -10.90
CA PHE A 24 7.60 1.18 -11.96
C PHE A 24 7.25 1.72 -13.34
N GLN A 25 7.90 1.15 -14.36
CA GLN A 25 7.45 1.29 -15.75
C GLN A 25 6.14 0.51 -15.95
N PRO A 26 5.13 1.10 -16.62
CA PRO A 26 3.90 0.38 -16.97
C PRO A 26 4.19 -0.94 -17.68
N ALA A 27 3.35 -1.93 -17.40
CA ALA A 27 3.46 -3.24 -18.04
C ALA A 27 3.30 -3.13 -19.57
N SER A 28 4.09 -3.90 -20.34
CA SER A 28 4.02 -3.91 -21.80
C SER A 28 3.28 -5.12 -22.34
N GLU A 29 2.72 -5.05 -23.56
CA GLU A 29 2.02 -6.20 -24.16
C GLU A 29 2.98 -7.36 -24.47
N ASN A 30 4.19 -7.07 -24.92
CA ASN A 30 5.20 -8.11 -25.23
C ASN A 30 5.57 -8.90 -23.96
N GLU A 31 5.73 -8.21 -22.83
CA GLU A 31 6.02 -8.84 -21.55
C GLU A 31 4.89 -9.78 -21.09
N LEU A 32 3.64 -9.47 -21.43
CA LEU A 32 2.49 -10.32 -21.08
C LEU A 32 2.56 -11.67 -21.79
N VAL A 33 2.86 -11.65 -23.08
CA VAL A 33 2.90 -12.86 -23.91
C VAL A 33 3.94 -13.84 -23.37
N ASP A 34 5.13 -13.33 -23.04
CA ASP A 34 6.22 -14.14 -22.50
C ASP A 34 5.85 -14.76 -21.13
N ILE A 35 5.22 -13.96 -20.25
CA ILE A 35 4.85 -14.42 -18.90
C ILE A 35 3.66 -15.38 -18.95
N GLN A 36 2.66 -15.13 -19.80
CA GLN A 36 1.50 -16.02 -19.94
C GLN A 36 1.92 -17.38 -20.50
N SER A 37 2.76 -17.40 -21.53
CA SER A 37 3.29 -18.66 -22.06
C SER A 37 4.00 -19.47 -20.97
N ALA A 38 4.86 -18.81 -20.18
CA ALA A 38 5.57 -19.49 -19.09
C ALA A 38 4.63 -20.00 -17.98
N LEU A 39 3.55 -19.27 -17.68
CA LEU A 39 2.56 -19.65 -16.67
C LEU A 39 1.66 -20.81 -17.11
N ASP A 40 1.31 -20.84 -18.40
CA ASP A 40 0.52 -21.91 -19.00
C ASP A 40 1.32 -23.22 -19.11
N ASP A 41 2.64 -23.12 -19.31
CA ASP A 41 3.55 -24.27 -19.37
C ASP A 41 3.83 -24.86 -17.98
N ASP A 42 4.12 -24.03 -16.97
CA ASP A 42 4.38 -24.47 -15.60
C ASP A 42 4.06 -23.39 -14.54
N ALA A 43 3.19 -23.73 -13.59
CA ALA A 43 2.74 -22.83 -12.53
C ALA A 43 3.73 -22.77 -11.34
N THR A 44 4.99 -22.48 -11.65
CA THR A 44 6.06 -22.31 -10.65
C THR A 44 5.89 -21.03 -9.83
N PHE A 45 6.54 -20.98 -8.66
CA PHE A 45 6.60 -19.78 -7.83
C PHE A 45 7.12 -18.57 -8.62
N ASP A 46 8.21 -18.74 -9.37
CA ASP A 46 8.81 -17.67 -10.16
C ASP A 46 7.85 -17.13 -11.24
N ASN A 47 7.11 -18.01 -11.91
CA ASN A 47 6.15 -17.61 -12.95
C ASN A 47 4.95 -16.89 -12.33
N LEU A 48 4.45 -17.36 -11.19
CA LEU A 48 3.38 -16.70 -10.45
C LEU A 48 3.80 -15.33 -9.93
N LEU A 49 5.02 -15.22 -9.38
CA LEU A 49 5.56 -13.95 -8.90
C LEU A 49 5.78 -12.95 -10.05
N LYS A 50 6.33 -13.39 -11.18
CA LYS A 50 6.47 -12.56 -12.39
C LYS A 50 5.12 -12.08 -12.89
N TYR A 51 4.11 -12.96 -12.93
CA TYR A 51 2.77 -12.59 -13.37
C TYR A 51 2.09 -11.63 -12.40
N ALA A 52 2.25 -11.82 -11.09
CA ALA A 52 1.79 -10.85 -10.09
C ALA A 52 2.44 -9.47 -10.27
N LEU A 53 3.75 -9.42 -10.47
CA LEU A 53 4.51 -8.17 -10.71
C LEU A 53 4.13 -7.51 -12.04
N TYR A 54 3.77 -8.28 -13.05
CA TYR A 54 3.20 -7.76 -14.30
C TYR A 54 1.86 -7.08 -14.02
N LEU A 55 0.92 -7.82 -13.44
CA LEU A 55 -0.44 -7.36 -13.21
C LEU A 55 -0.49 -6.14 -12.27
N SER A 56 0.41 -6.08 -11.28
CA SER A 56 0.52 -4.95 -10.36
C SER A 56 0.91 -3.63 -11.04
N ARG A 57 1.43 -3.68 -12.28
CA ARG A 57 1.80 -2.52 -13.12
C ARG A 57 0.82 -2.26 -14.28
N SER A 58 -0.25 -3.04 -14.40
CA SER A 58 -1.29 -2.84 -15.41
C SER A 58 -2.04 -1.51 -15.20
N ASN A 59 -2.57 -0.94 -16.28
CA ASN A 59 -3.48 0.20 -16.22
C ASN A 59 -4.94 -0.20 -15.96
N ASP A 60 -5.27 -1.50 -16.01
CA ASP A 60 -6.58 -2.01 -15.62
C ASP A 60 -6.62 -2.30 -14.10
N GLU A 61 -7.60 -1.73 -13.42
CA GLU A 61 -7.83 -1.94 -11.99
C GLU A 61 -8.07 -3.41 -11.65
N ARG A 62 -8.73 -4.15 -12.54
CA ARG A 62 -9.04 -5.57 -12.36
C ARG A 62 -7.78 -6.41 -12.35
N ASP A 63 -6.80 -6.06 -13.18
CA ASP A 63 -5.51 -6.75 -13.22
C ASP A 63 -4.76 -6.53 -11.91
N VAL A 64 -4.71 -5.29 -11.41
CA VAL A 64 -4.04 -4.99 -10.14
C VAL A 64 -4.74 -5.69 -8.97
N ALA A 65 -6.07 -5.79 -8.99
CA ALA A 65 -6.81 -6.60 -8.00
C ALA A 65 -6.47 -8.10 -8.12
N LYS A 66 -6.34 -8.62 -9.33
CA LYS A 66 -5.95 -10.02 -9.59
C LYS A 66 -4.52 -10.30 -9.15
N ALA A 67 -3.60 -9.33 -9.26
CA ALA A 67 -2.23 -9.44 -8.77
C ALA A 67 -2.18 -9.85 -7.30
N ILE A 68 -3.05 -9.27 -6.46
CA ILE A 68 -3.14 -9.61 -5.03
C ILE A 68 -3.45 -11.09 -4.83
N SER A 69 -4.35 -11.67 -5.63
CA SER A 69 -4.68 -13.10 -5.55
C SER A 69 -3.49 -13.99 -5.92
N TYR A 70 -2.68 -13.60 -6.90
CA TYR A 70 -1.45 -14.35 -7.25
C TYR A 70 -0.35 -14.22 -6.20
N ILE A 71 -0.21 -13.04 -5.56
CA ILE A 71 0.70 -12.85 -4.42
C ILE A 71 0.26 -13.74 -3.25
N ASP A 72 -1.03 -13.75 -2.96
CA ASP A 72 -1.61 -14.58 -1.89
C ASP A 72 -1.39 -16.07 -2.18
N ALA A 73 -1.53 -16.52 -3.42
CA ALA A 73 -1.22 -17.90 -3.81
C ALA A 73 0.28 -18.21 -3.67
N ALA A 74 1.16 -17.32 -4.16
CA ALA A 74 2.61 -17.50 -4.13
C ALA A 74 3.17 -17.59 -2.70
N GLN A 75 2.58 -16.87 -1.73
CA GLN A 75 3.06 -16.90 -0.33
C GLN A 75 2.88 -18.26 0.36
N TRP A 76 2.01 -19.13 -0.17
CA TRP A 76 1.72 -20.45 0.40
C TRP A 76 2.58 -21.55 -0.26
N MET A 77 3.41 -21.18 -1.23
CA MET A 77 4.31 -22.11 -1.90
C MET A 77 5.57 -22.32 -1.05
N PRO A 78 6.12 -23.54 -0.96
CA PRO A 78 7.36 -23.80 -0.23
C PRO A 78 8.54 -22.91 -0.66
N GLU A 79 8.59 -22.55 -1.94
CA GLU A 79 9.61 -21.72 -2.57
C GLU A 79 9.52 -20.23 -2.16
N SER A 80 8.45 -19.82 -1.47
CA SER A 80 8.28 -18.43 -1.04
C SER A 80 9.25 -18.01 0.06
N GLN A 81 9.93 -18.97 0.70
CA GLN A 81 10.88 -18.71 1.77
C GLN A 81 12.05 -17.86 1.26
N GLY A 82 12.24 -16.68 1.85
CA GLY A 82 13.24 -15.70 1.41
C GLY A 82 12.71 -14.64 0.44
N TYR A 83 11.45 -14.73 0.01
CA TYR A 83 10.79 -13.76 -0.87
C TYR A 83 9.71 -12.94 -0.16
N GLU A 84 9.57 -13.07 1.16
CA GLU A 84 8.51 -12.44 1.94
C GLU A 84 8.52 -10.91 1.83
N ASP A 85 9.71 -10.31 1.73
CA ASP A 85 9.90 -8.88 1.56
C ASP A 85 9.37 -8.39 0.21
N ILE A 86 9.66 -9.14 -0.86
CA ILE A 86 9.23 -8.84 -2.24
C ILE A 86 7.70 -9.00 -2.35
N LEU A 87 7.16 -10.10 -1.81
CA LEU A 87 5.72 -10.34 -1.78
C LEU A 87 4.99 -9.24 -0.99
N SER A 88 5.56 -8.82 0.14
CA SER A 88 5.01 -7.74 0.97
C SER A 88 5.04 -6.38 0.24
N GLU A 89 6.15 -6.04 -0.40
CA GLU A 89 6.29 -4.82 -1.20
C GLU A 89 5.25 -4.80 -2.33
N CYS A 90 5.14 -5.90 -3.09
CA CYS A 90 4.20 -6.01 -4.21
C CYS A 90 2.74 -5.89 -3.73
N ALA A 91 2.39 -6.51 -2.60
CA ALA A 91 1.05 -6.40 -2.03
C ALA A 91 0.73 -4.97 -1.58
N ILE A 92 1.65 -4.33 -0.84
CA ILE A 92 1.51 -2.93 -0.41
C ILE A 92 1.32 -2.00 -1.62
N PHE A 93 2.10 -2.21 -2.67
CA PHE A 93 1.99 -1.45 -3.90
C PHE A 93 0.62 -1.60 -4.57
N CYS A 94 0.08 -2.82 -4.64
CA CYS A 94 -1.27 -3.05 -5.16
C CYS A 94 -2.33 -2.33 -4.32
N TYR A 95 -2.28 -2.42 -3.00
CA TYR A 95 -3.22 -1.71 -2.11
C TYR A 95 -3.14 -0.20 -2.27
N TYR A 96 -1.93 0.35 -2.38
CA TYR A 96 -1.70 1.76 -2.69
C TYR A 96 -2.33 2.15 -4.03
N ARG A 97 -2.12 1.36 -5.08
CA ARG A 97 -2.70 1.64 -6.40
C ARG A 97 -4.23 1.62 -6.37
N LEU A 98 -4.81 0.62 -5.72
CA LEU A 98 -6.27 0.43 -5.61
C LEU A 98 -6.95 1.39 -4.63
N ARG A 99 -6.24 2.37 -4.07
CA ARG A 99 -6.75 3.30 -3.03
C ARG A 99 -7.32 2.60 -1.80
N GLN A 100 -6.81 1.43 -1.49
CA GLN A 100 -7.12 0.73 -0.25
C GLN A 100 -6.19 1.25 0.86
N ASP A 101 -6.32 2.54 1.18
CA ASP A 101 -5.32 3.28 1.95
C ASP A 101 -5.15 2.75 3.37
N ASP A 102 -6.24 2.38 4.03
CA ASP A 102 -6.19 1.77 5.37
C ASP A 102 -5.46 0.42 5.36
N THR A 103 -5.72 -0.39 4.32
CA THR A 103 -5.05 -1.68 4.10
C THR A 103 -3.56 -1.46 3.84
N ALA A 104 -3.22 -0.52 2.96
CA ALA A 104 -1.83 -0.18 2.64
C ALA A 104 -1.07 0.32 3.88
N LYS A 105 -1.64 1.26 4.64
CA LYS A 105 -1.05 1.78 5.90
C LYS A 105 -0.82 0.66 6.91
N SER A 106 -1.78 -0.23 7.09
CA SER A 106 -1.68 -1.37 8.01
C SER A 106 -0.59 -2.36 7.58
N ALA A 107 -0.52 -2.67 6.28
CA ALA A 107 0.48 -3.55 5.70
C ALA A 107 1.91 -2.96 5.79
N ILE A 108 2.06 -1.65 5.54
CA ILE A 108 3.33 -0.93 5.73
C ILE A 108 3.83 -1.08 7.17
N GLN A 109 2.97 -0.83 8.16
CA GLN A 109 3.35 -0.99 9.58
C GLN A 109 3.77 -2.43 9.90
N ALA A 110 3.06 -3.42 9.36
CA ALA A 110 3.40 -4.83 9.55
C ALA A 110 4.76 -5.16 8.91
N ALA A 111 5.05 -4.65 7.72
CA ALA A 111 6.33 -4.84 7.02
C ALA A 111 7.50 -4.25 7.83
N TYR A 112 7.37 -3.01 8.33
CA TYR A 112 8.40 -2.42 9.19
C TYR A 112 8.62 -3.18 10.50
N LYS A 113 7.56 -3.71 11.12
CA LYS A 113 7.68 -4.55 12.34
C LYS A 113 8.44 -5.85 12.08
N LYS A 114 8.34 -6.40 10.86
CA LYS A 114 9.11 -7.57 10.41
C LYS A 114 10.53 -7.23 9.96
N GLY A 115 10.89 -5.94 9.90
CA GLY A 115 12.21 -5.49 9.47
C GLY A 115 12.38 -5.30 7.96
N VAL A 116 11.30 -5.38 7.18
CA VAL A 116 11.34 -5.17 5.72
C VAL A 116 11.84 -3.76 5.41
N ARG A 117 12.89 -3.64 4.59
CA ARG A 117 13.49 -2.36 4.18
C ARG A 117 13.39 -2.19 2.66
N SER A 118 12.22 -1.73 2.21
CA SER A 118 11.98 -1.37 0.82
C SER A 118 11.96 0.14 0.63
N ARG A 119 12.60 0.61 -0.45
CA ARG A 119 12.53 2.00 -0.88
C ARG A 119 11.11 2.39 -1.27
N ILE A 120 10.40 1.53 -2.00
CA ILE A 120 9.02 1.79 -2.46
C ILE A 120 8.08 1.89 -1.25
N ILE A 121 8.19 0.98 -0.28
CA ILE A 121 7.41 1.04 0.97
C ILE A 121 7.68 2.36 1.71
N ALA A 122 8.93 2.81 1.77
CA ALA A 122 9.29 4.06 2.42
C ALA A 122 8.68 5.28 1.71
N GLU A 123 8.74 5.33 0.39
CA GLU A 123 8.16 6.41 -0.41
C GLU A 123 6.62 6.43 -0.31
N ILE A 124 5.95 5.28 -0.33
CA ILE A 124 4.49 5.19 -0.13
C ILE A 124 4.11 5.62 1.30
N LYS A 125 4.90 5.23 2.31
CA LYS A 125 4.69 5.69 3.69
C LYS A 125 4.77 7.22 3.78
N GLN A 126 5.79 7.81 3.17
CA GLN A 126 5.98 9.25 3.15
C GLN A 126 4.80 9.96 2.47
N TYR A 127 4.31 9.43 1.34
CA TYR A 127 3.13 9.96 0.66
C TYR A 127 1.92 10.09 1.60
N TYR A 128 1.63 9.03 2.39
CA TYR A 128 0.50 9.08 3.34
C TYR A 128 0.73 10.04 4.51
N GLU A 129 1.97 10.22 4.96
CA GLU A 129 2.32 11.17 6.01
C GLU A 129 2.11 12.62 5.53
N GLU A 130 2.50 12.92 4.29
CA GLU A 130 2.29 14.23 3.67
C GLU A 130 0.81 14.53 3.39
N GLU A 131 0.03 13.53 2.95
CA GLU A 131 -1.42 13.66 2.74
C GLU A 131 -2.13 14.03 4.06
N THR A 132 -1.74 13.38 5.15
CA THR A 132 -2.30 13.65 6.49
C THR A 132 -1.95 15.05 6.99
N LEU A 133 -0.72 15.52 6.73
CA LEU A 133 -0.27 16.88 7.10
C LEU A 133 -1.03 17.96 6.30
N ASN A 134 -1.27 17.72 5.01
CA ASN A 134 -2.01 18.64 4.16
C ASN A 134 -3.48 18.72 4.59
N ASP A 135 -4.12 17.60 4.93
CA ASP A 135 -5.47 17.59 5.47
C ASP A 135 -5.53 18.38 6.80
N ALA A 136 -4.60 18.14 7.72
CA ALA A 136 -4.53 18.87 8.98
C ALA A 136 -4.31 20.38 8.78
N ALA A 137 -3.45 20.77 7.84
CA ALA A 137 -3.21 22.18 7.50
C ALA A 137 -4.44 22.84 6.86
N LEU A 138 -5.18 22.11 6.01
CA LEU A 138 -6.42 22.59 5.40
C LEU A 138 -7.53 22.79 6.45
N TYR A 139 -7.64 21.88 7.42
CA TYR A 139 -8.56 22.03 8.55
C TYR A 139 -8.22 23.24 9.43
N VAL A 140 -6.93 23.53 9.65
CA VAL A 140 -6.47 24.75 10.36
C VAL A 140 -6.71 26.02 9.52
N GLY A 141 -6.60 25.94 8.19
CA GLY A 141 -6.79 27.06 7.27
C GLY A 141 -8.26 27.42 7.00
N ALA A 142 -9.17 26.45 7.05
CA ALA A 142 -10.60 26.64 6.77
C ALA A 142 -11.48 26.75 8.03
N GLY A 143 -10.96 26.40 9.22
CA GLY A 143 -11.71 26.46 10.47
C GLY A 143 -10.80 26.68 11.68
N GLY A 144 -10.73 27.93 12.14
CA GLY A 144 -10.43 28.20 13.55
C GLY A 144 -9.03 28.71 13.86
N ILE A 145 -8.89 30.03 13.78
CA ILE A 145 -8.40 30.75 14.96
C ILE A 145 -9.27 30.27 16.15
N ILE A 146 -8.64 29.98 17.29
CA ILE A 146 -9.21 29.62 18.61
C ILE A 146 -9.19 28.10 18.92
N ALA A 147 -8.13 27.62 19.58
CA ALA A 147 -8.21 26.73 20.77
C ALA A 147 -6.85 26.29 21.37
N GLY A 148 -5.72 26.36 20.64
CA GLY A 148 -4.46 25.76 21.13
C GLY A 148 -3.43 26.71 21.74
N ALA A 149 -3.27 27.92 21.21
CA ALA A 149 -2.12 28.78 21.54
C ALA A 149 -2.37 29.76 22.71
N ALA A 150 -3.62 30.03 23.09
CA ALA A 150 -3.93 30.95 24.20
C ALA A 150 -3.69 30.34 25.59
N LEU A 151 -3.66 29.00 25.71
CA LEU A 151 -3.42 28.31 26.98
C LEU A 151 -1.93 28.17 27.34
N LEU A 152 -1.01 28.35 26.39
CA LEU A 152 0.44 28.29 26.67
C LEU A 152 1.06 29.66 27.00
N LEU A 153 0.42 30.78 26.61
CA LEU A 153 0.94 32.11 26.95
C LEU A 153 0.45 32.64 28.31
N PHE A 154 -0.67 32.13 28.84
CA PHE A 154 -1.17 32.57 30.17
C PHE A 154 -0.48 31.87 31.36
N SER A 155 0.18 30.73 31.14
CA SER A 155 0.86 29.97 32.21
C SER A 155 2.29 30.44 32.48
N LEU A 156 2.90 31.22 31.58
CA LEU A 156 4.26 31.77 31.77
C LEU A 156 4.30 33.12 32.51
N PHE A 157 3.17 33.83 32.67
CA PHE A 157 3.14 35.11 33.38
C PHE A 157 2.74 35.05 34.86
N ARG A 158 2.36 33.87 35.39
CA ARG A 158 1.89 33.74 36.80
C ARG A 158 2.95 33.26 37.80
N ARG A 159 4.22 33.15 37.40
CA ARG A 159 5.36 32.90 38.31
C ARG A 159 6.26 34.13 38.47
N LYS A 160 5.70 35.22 39.00
CA LYS A 160 6.49 36.24 39.70
C LYS A 160 5.56 37.05 40.60
N LYS A 161 5.79 36.95 41.91
CA LYS A 161 5.07 37.56 43.07
C LYS A 161 4.15 36.58 43.82
N HIS A 162 4.75 35.75 44.66
CA HIS A 162 4.65 35.91 46.12
C HIS A 162 5.76 35.11 46.79
#